data_AF-A0A7S1L1M3-F1
#
_entry.id   AF-A0A7S1L1M3-F1
#
_cell.length_a   1.000
_cell.length_b   1.000
_cell.length_c   1.000
_cell.angle_alpha   90.00
_cell.angle_beta   90.00
_cell.angle_gamma   90.00
#
_symmetry.space_group_name_H-M   'P 1'
#
loop_
_entity.id
_entity.type
_entity.pdbx_description
1 polymer ?
#
loop_
_entity_poly.entity_id
_entity_poly.type
_entity_poly.pdbx_seq_one_letter_code
_entity_poly.pdbx_strand_id
1 'polypeptide(L)'
;MPSATSKPELLLQELDQWMIRWKHFQTEADWQIELAAQKRRQMNYGITGGVALGTFLYTMSPSTANRWFGAPHFFNIGVDVQIKDFIRNSLNSRRRFTPMGYGRMAVLFTVPFLTIASLEHRAEKIRLQEYLKVESVFGEQARRLVKNGKIEEFLAPNVGAAM
;
A
#
# COMPACT_ATOMS: atom_id res chain seq x y z
N MET A 1 27.32 -0.43 -9.95
CA MET A 1 26.00 -0.11 -10.51
C MET A 1 24.97 -0.32 -9.41
N PRO A 2 24.06 0.63 -9.12
CA PRO A 2 22.96 0.34 -8.20
C PRO A 2 22.19 -0.86 -8.75
N SER A 3 22.03 -1.91 -7.96
CA SER A 3 21.37 -3.13 -8.41
C SER A 3 19.98 -2.78 -8.91
N ALA A 4 19.56 -3.36 -10.04
CA ALA A 4 18.24 -3.10 -10.64
C ALA A 4 17.09 -3.31 -9.63
N THR A 5 17.32 -4.11 -8.60
CA THR A 5 16.45 -4.34 -7.43
C THR A 5 16.24 -3.14 -6.49
N SER A 6 16.93 -2.01 -6.70
CA SER A 6 16.78 -0.79 -5.89
C SER A 6 15.60 0.10 -6.31
N LYS A 7 15.05 -0.10 -7.52
CA LYS A 7 13.89 0.62 -8.06
C LYS A 7 12.88 -0.37 -8.66
N PRO A 8 12.25 -1.21 -7.84
CA PRO A 8 11.31 -2.23 -8.32
C PRO A 8 10.13 -1.63 -9.11
N GLU A 9 9.69 -0.41 -8.78
CA GLU A 9 8.57 0.27 -9.42
C GLU A 9 8.82 0.48 -10.91
N LEU A 10 10.00 0.99 -11.27
CA LEU A 10 10.32 1.34 -12.65
C LEU A 10 10.43 0.09 -13.51
N LEU A 11 11.01 -0.96 -12.95
CA LEU A 11 11.10 -2.27 -13.61
C LEU A 11 9.72 -2.90 -13.80
N LEU A 12 8.88 -2.82 -12.77
CA LEU A 12 7.53 -3.36 -12.81
C LEU A 12 6.62 -2.57 -13.75
N GLN A 13 6.78 -1.24 -13.89
CA GLN A 13 6.02 -0.46 -14.87
C GLN A 13 6.27 -0.93 -16.30
N GLU A 14 7.53 -1.17 -16.65
CA GLU A 14 7.90 -1.72 -17.95
C GLU A 14 7.35 -3.15 -18.12
N LEU A 15 7.53 -4.01 -17.12
CA LEU A 15 7.03 -5.38 -17.13
C LEU A 15 5.49 -5.43 -17.26
N ASP A 16 4.77 -4.60 -16.51
CA ASP A 16 3.31 -4.53 -16.51
C ASP A 16 2.79 -4.09 -17.89
N GLN A 17 3.42 -3.10 -18.53
CA GLN A 17 3.07 -2.69 -19.90
C GLN A 17 3.21 -3.87 -20.87
N TRP A 18 4.28 -4.64 -20.73
CA TRP A 18 4.52 -5.81 -21.57
C TRP A 18 3.53 -6.95 -21.28
N MET A 19 3.25 -7.24 -20.01
CA MET A 19 2.26 -8.23 -19.59
C MET A 19 0.86 -7.89 -20.09
N ILE A 20 0.46 -6.62 -20.08
CA ILE A 20 -0.84 -6.18 -20.63
C ILE A 20 -0.90 -6.46 -22.13
N ARG A 21 0.17 -6.16 -22.88
CA ARG A 21 0.25 -6.42 -24.33
C ARG A 21 0.22 -7.92 -24.64
N TRP A 22 0.87 -8.74 -23.83
CA TRP A 22 1.07 -10.17 -24.04
C TRP A 22 0.28 -11.04 -23.06
N LYS A 23 -0.87 -10.55 -22.58
CA LYS A 23 -1.68 -11.15 -21.51
C LYS A 23 -2.04 -12.62 -21.76
N HIS A 24 -2.11 -13.06 -23.01
CA HIS A 24 -2.43 -14.45 -23.34
C HIS A 24 -1.37 -15.47 -22.88
N PHE A 25 -0.15 -15.03 -22.56
CA PHE A 25 0.89 -15.89 -21.94
C PHE A 25 0.81 -15.95 -20.42
N GLN A 26 -0.17 -15.28 -19.81
CA GLN A 26 -0.33 -15.29 -18.36
C GLN A 26 -0.66 -16.70 -17.87
N THR A 27 0.18 -17.23 -16.99
CA THR A 27 -0.07 -18.50 -16.31
C THR A 27 -0.92 -18.30 -15.05
N GLU A 28 -1.49 -19.39 -14.51
CA GLU A 28 -2.19 -19.35 -13.22
C GLU A 28 -1.26 -18.90 -12.09
N ALA A 29 0.02 -19.29 -12.13
CA ALA A 29 1.01 -18.83 -11.14
C ALA A 29 1.20 -17.30 -11.19
N ASP A 30 1.28 -16.72 -12.40
CA ASP A 30 1.37 -15.27 -12.57
C ASP A 30 0.10 -14.56 -12.08
N TRP A 31 -1.07 -15.16 -12.25
CA TRP A 31 -2.34 -14.63 -11.72
C TRP A 31 -2.39 -14.64 -10.20
N GLN A 32 -1.92 -15.72 -9.55
CA GLN A 32 -1.87 -15.80 -8.09
C GLN A 32 -0.93 -14.76 -7.48
N ILE A 33 0.16 -14.41 -8.17
CA ILE A 33 1.06 -13.31 -7.77
C ILE A 33 0.31 -11.97 -7.79
N GLU A 34 -0.39 -11.66 -8.88
CA GLU A 34 -1.16 -10.40 -8.97
C GLU A 34 -2.31 -10.34 -7.96
N LEU A 35 -2.99 -11.47 -7.73
CA LEU A 35 -4.02 -11.57 -6.70
C LEU A 35 -3.44 -11.30 -5.30
N ALA A 36 -2.29 -11.87 -4.99
CA ALA A 36 -1.59 -11.64 -3.73
C ALA A 36 -1.14 -10.17 -3.60
N ALA A 37 -0.66 -9.55 -4.69
CA ALA A 37 -0.30 -8.14 -4.73
C ALA A 37 -1.52 -7.23 -4.48
N GLN A 38 -2.66 -7.51 -5.13
CA GLN A 38 -3.91 -6.78 -4.94
C GLN A 38 -4.40 -6.88 -3.49
N LYS A 39 -4.33 -8.08 -2.89
CA LYS A 39 -4.69 -8.29 -1.48
C LYS A 39 -3.78 -7.49 -0.54
N ARG A 40 -2.47 -7.46 -0.80
CA ARG A 40 -1.52 -6.63 -0.03
C ARG A 40 -1.85 -5.14 -0.15
N ARG A 41 -2.18 -4.66 -1.34
CA ARG A 41 -2.57 -3.26 -1.55
C ARG A 41 -3.83 -2.88 -0.77
N GLN A 42 -4.85 -3.74 -0.76
CA GLN A 42 -6.04 -3.52 0.08
C GLN A 42 -5.69 -3.47 1.57
N MET A 43 -4.84 -4.38 2.03
CA MET A 43 -4.34 -4.39 3.41
C MET A 43 -3.55 -3.11 3.73
N ASN A 44 -2.70 -2.64 2.82
CA ASN A 44 -1.94 -1.40 2.97
C ASN A 44 -2.84 -0.17 3.12
N TYR A 45 -3.94 -0.09 2.36
CA TYR A 45 -4.95 0.96 2.56
C TYR A 45 -5.61 0.85 3.93
N GLY A 46 -5.93 -0.36 4.40
CA GLY A 46 -6.47 -0.58 5.73
C GLY A 46 -5.52 -0.11 6.85
N ILE A 47 -4.25 -0.50 6.76
CA ILE A 47 -3.19 -0.07 7.70
C ILE A 47 -3.03 1.46 7.67
N THR A 48 -2.94 2.04 6.48
CA THR A 48 -2.79 3.50 6.30
C THR A 48 -3.99 4.26 6.84
N GLY A 49 -5.22 3.76 6.63
CA GLY A 49 -6.43 4.33 7.21
C GLY A 49 -6.40 4.29 8.74
N GLY A 50 -5.97 3.17 9.32
CA GLY A 50 -5.76 3.05 10.77
C GLY A 50 -4.72 4.03 11.31
N VAL A 51 -3.60 4.19 10.61
CA VAL A 51 -2.55 5.17 10.98
C VAL A 51 -3.05 6.61 10.83
N ALA A 52 -3.81 6.93 9.79
CA ALA A 52 -4.41 8.25 9.60
C ALA A 52 -5.39 8.59 10.73
N LEU A 53 -6.29 7.67 11.06
CA LEU A 53 -7.22 7.82 12.19
C LEU A 53 -6.47 7.94 13.52
N GLY A 54 -5.49 7.06 13.77
CA GLY A 54 -4.66 7.11 14.98
C GLY A 54 -3.90 8.44 15.12
N THR A 55 -3.30 8.93 14.03
CA THR A 55 -2.60 10.22 13.99
C THR A 55 -3.57 11.37 14.22
N PHE A 56 -4.78 11.30 13.67
CA PHE A 56 -5.83 12.28 13.90
C PHE A 56 -6.28 12.31 15.37
N LEU A 57 -6.56 11.16 15.97
CA LEU A 57 -6.91 11.04 17.40
C LEU A 57 -5.76 11.49 18.30
N TYR A 58 -4.51 11.20 17.92
CA TYR A 58 -3.33 11.61 18.68
C TYR A 58 -3.13 13.14 18.65
N THR A 59 -3.39 13.78 17.50
CA THR A 59 -3.14 15.20 17.29
C THR A 59 -4.33 16.13 17.54
N MET A 60 -5.54 15.59 17.73
CA MET A 60 -6.73 16.42 17.95
C MET A 60 -6.70 17.12 19.32
N SER A 61 -7.12 18.39 19.33
CA SER A 61 -7.29 19.15 20.56
C SER A 61 -8.43 18.58 21.42
N PRO A 62 -8.43 18.80 22.74
CA PRO A 62 -9.55 18.44 23.62
C PRO A 62 -10.90 19.02 23.16
N SER A 63 -10.90 20.25 22.61
CA SER A 63 -12.11 20.88 22.07
C SER A 63 -12.69 20.12 20.88
N THR A 64 -11.84 19.63 19.97
CA THR A 64 -12.27 18.77 18.85
C THR A 64 -12.80 17.42 19.36
N ALA A 65 -12.12 16.79 20.32
CA ALA A 65 -12.57 15.52 20.90
C ALA A 65 -13.97 15.65 21.54
N ASN A 66 -14.20 16.72 22.30
CA ASN A 66 -15.50 16.98 22.94
C ASN A 66 -16.62 17.27 21.93
N ARG A 67 -16.29 17.84 20.75
CA ARG A 67 -17.26 18.09 19.68
C ARG A 67 -17.61 16.83 18.90
N TRP A 68 -16.62 16.01 18.58
CA TRP A 68 -16.80 14.79 17.78
C TRP A 68 -17.39 13.63 18.60
N PHE A 69 -17.08 13.57 19.89
CA PHE A 69 -17.49 12.48 20.79
C PHE A 69 -18.40 12.97 21.95
N GLY A 70 -18.98 14.17 21.83
CA GLY A 70 -20.00 14.68 22.78
C GLY A 70 -21.44 14.33 22.36
N ALA A 71 -22.38 14.32 23.30
CA ALA A 71 -23.79 14.01 23.05
C ALA A 71 -24.64 15.25 22.65
N PRO A 72 -25.63 15.16 21.73
CA PRO A 72 -25.84 14.11 20.73
C PRO A 72 -25.86 14.61 19.29
N HIS A 73 -25.24 13.84 18.40
CA HIS A 73 -25.49 13.88 16.97
C HIS A 73 -26.52 12.77 16.64
N PHE A 74 -27.58 13.14 15.90
CA PHE A 74 -28.72 12.42 15.27
C PHE A 74 -29.15 10.99 15.70
N PHE A 75 -28.29 10.09 16.16
CA PHE A 75 -28.65 8.72 16.58
C PHE A 75 -28.07 8.43 17.96
N ASN A 76 -28.91 8.51 18.99
CA ASN A 76 -28.57 8.11 20.35
C ASN A 76 -29.14 6.71 20.64
N ILE A 77 -28.32 5.69 20.47
CA ILE A 77 -28.58 4.36 21.02
C ILE A 77 -27.57 4.19 22.17
N GLY A 78 -28.00 3.74 23.36
CA GLY A 78 -27.19 3.81 24.59
C GLY A 78 -25.75 3.26 24.49
N VAL A 79 -25.51 2.27 23.63
CA VAL A 79 -24.17 1.71 23.36
C VAL A 79 -23.24 2.70 22.66
N ASP A 80 -23.75 3.50 21.72
CA ASP A 80 -22.97 4.52 21.00
C ASP A 80 -22.51 5.65 21.92
N VAL A 81 -23.37 6.07 22.85
CA VAL A 81 -23.05 7.10 23.86
C VAL A 81 -21.92 6.62 24.77
N GLN A 82 -21.97 5.38 25.24
CA GLN A 82 -20.93 4.79 26.08
C GLN A 82 -19.57 4.72 25.36
N ILE A 83 -19.56 4.33 24.09
CA ILE A 83 -18.33 4.28 23.28
C ILE A 83 -17.75 5.68 23.09
N LYS A 84 -18.58 6.68 22.75
CA LYS A 84 -18.16 8.07 22.57
C LYS A 84 -17.60 8.66 23.87
N ASP A 85 -18.28 8.45 25.00
CA ASP A 85 -17.80 8.91 26.30
C ASP A 85 -16.47 8.25 26.69
N PHE A 86 -16.33 6.94 26.44
CA PHE A 86 -15.07 6.24 26.66
C PHE A 86 -13.93 6.82 25.83
N ILE A 87 -14.13 7.03 24.52
CA ILE A 87 -13.12 7.60 23.63
C ILE A 87 -12.75 9.01 24.09
N ARG A 88 -13.74 9.87 24.37
CA ARG A 88 -13.53 11.24 24.86
C ARG A 88 -12.70 11.26 26.14
N ASN A 89 -13.06 10.44 27.13
CA ASN A 89 -12.38 10.40 28.41
C ASN A 89 -10.94 9.85 28.28
N SER A 90 -10.75 8.82 27.46
CA SER A 90 -9.43 8.27 27.15
C SER A 90 -8.52 9.30 26.48
N LEU A 91 -9.03 10.04 25.50
CA LEU A 91 -8.27 11.09 24.81
C LEU A 91 -7.96 12.28 25.72
N ASN A 92 -8.89 12.70 26.59
CA ASN A 92 -8.68 13.87 27.46
C ASN A 92 -7.85 13.58 28.71
N SER A 93 -7.74 12.32 29.14
CA SER A 93 -6.98 11.94 30.34
C SER A 93 -5.45 11.88 30.14
N ARG A 94 -4.96 11.91 28.89
CA ARG A 94 -3.54 11.77 28.56
C ARG A 94 -2.97 13.05 27.95
N ARG A 95 -1.71 13.38 28.28
CA ARG A 95 -0.95 14.41 27.56
C ARG A 95 -0.69 13.94 26.14
N ARG A 96 -1.17 14.70 25.16
CA ARG A 96 -1.04 14.41 23.72
C ARG A 96 -0.37 15.56 23.00
N PHE A 97 0.35 15.23 21.93
CA PHE A 97 0.93 16.22 21.04
C PHE A 97 -0.20 16.87 20.23
N THR A 98 -0.57 18.11 20.56
CA THR A 98 -1.69 18.84 19.95
C THR A 98 -1.19 20.07 19.19
N PRO A 99 -0.50 19.87 18.05
CA PRO A 99 -0.02 20.99 17.26
C PRO A 99 -1.21 21.81 16.74
N MET A 100 -1.02 23.12 16.63
CA MET A 100 -2.02 24.06 16.12
C MET A 100 -1.59 24.59 14.75
N GLY A 101 -2.56 25.02 13.93
CA GLY A 101 -2.31 25.59 12.61
C GLY A 101 -1.69 24.62 11.60
N TYR A 102 -0.85 25.13 10.70
CA TYR A 102 -0.26 24.37 9.57
C TYR A 102 0.59 23.18 10.01
N GLY A 103 1.24 23.24 11.19
CA GLY A 103 2.05 22.13 11.72
C GLY A 103 1.23 20.86 11.95
N ARG A 104 -0.05 20.98 12.31
CA ARG A 104 -0.95 19.84 12.44
C ARG A 104 -1.24 19.18 11.10
N MET A 105 -1.53 19.98 10.08
CA MET A 105 -1.83 19.49 8.74
C MET A 105 -0.63 18.74 8.17
N ALA A 106 0.59 19.25 8.37
CA ALA A 106 1.80 18.55 7.98
C ALA A 106 1.89 17.15 8.59
N VAL A 107 1.67 16.99 9.90
CA VAL A 107 1.72 15.67 10.56
C VAL A 107 0.60 14.75 10.07
N LEU A 108 -0.62 15.28 9.94
CA LEU A 108 -1.78 14.51 9.50
C LEU A 108 -1.62 13.91 8.10
N PHE A 109 -0.91 14.57 7.19
CA PHE A 109 -0.67 14.06 5.84
C PHE A 109 0.65 13.30 5.72
N THR A 110 1.71 13.77 6.37
CA THR A 110 3.05 13.19 6.20
C THR A 110 3.13 11.79 6.78
N VAL A 111 2.54 11.55 7.95
CA VAL A 111 2.63 10.22 8.59
C VAL A 111 1.90 9.15 7.78
N PRO A 112 0.64 9.35 7.35
CA PRO A 112 -0.03 8.39 6.47
C PRO A 112 0.64 8.26 5.11
N PHE A 113 1.13 9.36 4.52
CA PHE A 113 1.85 9.33 3.25
C PHE A 113 3.10 8.45 3.30
N LEU A 114 3.96 8.65 4.31
CA LEU A 114 5.16 7.84 4.48
C LEU A 114 4.82 6.37 4.75
N THR A 115 3.71 6.12 5.46
CA THR A 115 3.21 4.76 5.73
C THR A 115 2.86 4.06 4.43
N ILE A 116 1.99 4.66 3.59
CA ILE A 116 1.57 4.02 2.34
C ILE A 116 2.73 3.91 1.35
N ALA A 117 3.56 4.95 1.20
CA ALA A 117 4.70 4.91 0.29
C ALA A 117 5.68 3.78 0.65
N SER A 118 5.96 3.60 1.94
CA SER A 118 6.86 2.55 2.42
C SER A 118 6.26 1.14 2.24
N LEU A 119 4.95 1.00 2.47
CA LEU A 119 4.24 -0.27 2.34
C LEU A 119 4.11 -0.70 0.87
N GLU A 120 3.77 0.22 -0.03
CA GLU A 120 3.65 -0.06 -1.47
C GLU A 120 5.03 -0.41 -2.06
N HIS A 121 6.08 0.35 -1.75
CA HIS A 121 7.45 0.04 -2.20
C HIS A 121 7.88 -1.39 -1.80
N ARG A 122 7.56 -1.79 -0.56
CA ARG A 122 7.84 -3.15 -0.09
C ARG A 122 6.97 -4.19 -0.80
N ALA A 123 5.69 -3.91 -1.03
CA ALA A 123 4.79 -4.82 -1.72
C ALA A 123 5.24 -5.07 -3.16
N GLU A 124 5.62 -4.02 -3.89
CA GLU A 124 6.15 -4.11 -5.24
C GLU A 124 7.46 -4.88 -5.29
N LYS A 125 8.36 -4.64 -4.35
CA LYS A 125 9.59 -5.44 -4.22
C LYS A 125 9.29 -6.94 -4.06
N ILE A 126 8.29 -7.30 -3.25
CA ILE A 126 7.92 -8.71 -3.06
C ILE A 126 7.29 -9.28 -4.34
N ARG A 127 6.41 -8.53 -5.02
CA ARG A 127 5.83 -8.93 -6.31
C ARG A 127 6.91 -9.25 -7.33
N LEU A 128 7.90 -8.37 -7.49
CA LEU A 128 9.04 -8.61 -8.38
C LEU A 128 9.84 -9.85 -7.97
N GLN A 129 10.09 -10.06 -6.68
CA GLN A 129 10.78 -11.25 -6.19
C GLN A 129 10.02 -12.55 -6.44
N GLU A 130 8.68 -12.50 -6.43
CA GLU A 130 7.84 -13.65 -6.77
C GLU A 130 7.92 -13.96 -8.27
N TYR A 131 7.84 -12.94 -9.14
CA TYR A 131 8.06 -13.12 -10.58
C TYR A 131 9.44 -13.70 -10.93
N LEU A 132 10.50 -13.27 -10.23
CA LEU A 132 11.84 -13.80 -10.46
C LEU A 132 11.99 -15.29 -10.11
N LYS A 133 11.08 -15.86 -9.32
CA LYS A 133 11.11 -17.28 -8.91
C LYS A 133 10.26 -18.17 -9.79
N VAL A 134 9.27 -17.61 -10.51
CA VAL A 134 8.37 -18.39 -11.36
C VAL A 134 9.04 -18.71 -12.69
N GLU A 135 8.86 -19.94 -13.17
CA GLU A 135 9.26 -20.38 -14.50
C GLU A 135 8.11 -20.12 -15.49
N SER A 136 7.89 -18.83 -15.78
CA SER A 136 6.90 -18.37 -16.76
C SER A 136 7.58 -17.42 -17.76
N VAL A 137 6.89 -17.16 -18.88
CA VAL A 137 7.34 -16.15 -19.87
C VAL A 137 7.53 -14.78 -19.20
N PHE A 138 6.66 -14.43 -18.25
CA PHE A 138 6.73 -13.18 -17.50
C PHE A 138 7.87 -13.19 -16.48
N GLY A 139 8.10 -14.31 -15.78
CA GLY A 139 9.23 -14.46 -14.86
C GLY A 139 10.58 -14.41 -15.58
N GLU A 140 10.67 -15.00 -16.77
CA GLU A 140 11.88 -14.95 -17.60
C GLU A 140 12.16 -13.54 -18.11
N GLN A 141 11.12 -12.82 -18.52
CA GLN A 141 11.24 -11.41 -18.88
C GLN A 141 11.66 -10.55 -17.69
N ALA A 142 11.11 -10.79 -16.50
CA ALA A 142 11.52 -10.10 -15.28
C ALA A 142 13.00 -10.36 -14.92
N ARG A 143 13.49 -11.60 -15.05
CA ARG A 143 14.90 -11.97 -14.83
C ARG A 143 15.83 -11.22 -15.79
N ARG A 144 15.47 -11.15 -17.06
CA ARG A 144 16.24 -10.42 -18.09
C ARG A 144 16.21 -8.93 -17.87
N LEU A 145 15.07 -8.37 -17.50
CA LEU A 145 14.92 -6.96 -17.21
C LEU A 145 15.80 -6.55 -16.02
N VAL A 146 15.88 -7.37 -14.97
CA VAL A 146 16.80 -7.16 -13.84
C VAL A 146 18.28 -7.29 -14.25
N LYS A 147 18.62 -8.18 -15.18
CA LYS A 147 20.00 -8.44 -15.62
C LYS A 147 20.53 -7.44 -16.64
N ASN A 148 19.71 -7.11 -17.64
CA ASN A 148 20.10 -6.35 -18.84
C ASN A 148 19.49 -4.94 -18.89
N GLY A 149 18.50 -4.64 -18.02
CA GLY A 149 17.84 -3.33 -17.96
C GLY A 149 17.00 -2.99 -19.20
N LYS A 150 16.61 -3.99 -19.99
CA LYS A 150 15.80 -3.82 -21.22
C LYS A 150 14.76 -4.92 -21.34
N ILE A 151 13.58 -4.54 -21.86
CA ILE A 151 12.59 -5.49 -22.39
C ILE A 151 13.06 -5.95 -23.76
N GLU A 152 13.31 -7.24 -23.89
CA GLU A 152 13.51 -7.88 -25.19
C GLU A 152 12.13 -8.24 -25.76
N GLU A 153 11.73 -7.67 -26.90
CA GLU A 153 10.50 -8.04 -27.60
C GLU A 153 10.67 -9.42 -28.24
N PHE A 154 10.47 -10.48 -27.46
CA PHE A 154 10.31 -11.80 -28.03
C PHE A 154 8.95 -11.89 -28.70
N LEU A 155 8.95 -12.25 -29.99
CA LEU A 155 7.87 -13.05 -30.53
C LEU A 155 7.85 -14.32 -29.67
N ALA A 156 6.73 -14.57 -29.01
CA ALA A 156 6.52 -15.74 -28.20
C ALA A 156 6.60 -17.14 -28.86
N PRO A 157 6.73 -17.34 -30.20
CA PRO A 157 6.96 -18.67 -30.78
C PRO A 157 8.25 -19.35 -30.31
N ASN A 158 9.25 -18.62 -29.82
CA ASN A 158 10.57 -19.21 -29.52
C ASN A 158 10.68 -19.90 -28.15
N VAL A 159 9.69 -19.77 -27.26
CA VAL A 159 9.71 -20.51 -25.98
C VAL A 159 9.29 -21.97 -26.18
N GLY A 160 8.45 -22.26 -27.19
CA GLY A 160 8.11 -23.63 -27.59
C GLY A 160 9.16 -24.33 -28.45
N ALA A 161 10.19 -23.62 -28.92
CA ALA A 161 11.28 -24.20 -29.72
C ALA A 161 12.53 -24.54 -28.88
N ALA A 162 12.54 -24.17 -27.60
CA ALA A 162 13.66 -24.37 -26.67
C ALA A 162 13.36 -25.37 -25.54
N MET A 163 12.20 -26.04 -25.58
CA MET A 163 11.85 -27.18 -24.72
C MET A 163 11.99 -28.50 -25.50
#